data_AF-A0A1I1J7Z3-F1
#
_entry.id   AF-A0A1I1J7Z3-F1
#
_cell.length_a   1.000
_cell.length_b   1.000
_cell.length_c   1.000
_cell.angle_alpha   90.00
_cell.angle_beta   90.00
_cell.angle_gamma   90.00
#
_symmetry.space_group_name_H-M   'P 1'
#
loop_
_entity.id
_entity.type
_entity.pdbx_description
1 polymer ?
#
loop_
_entity_poly.entity_id
_entity_poly.type
_entity_poly.pdbx_seq_one_letter_code
_entity_poly.pdbx_strand_id
1 'polypeptide(L)'
;MELRTACSPKDEKNYDTKRLREEFLIDDLFQPDDIKLVYSHIDRIITGSAVPVNKELKLTAGDELRAEYFLQRREMGVINIGGAGVITIDGKKYDVDYKQGMYIGMGSRDISFASKDSAKPAKFYINSAPAHKTYPTVLIKREGTPEEGVVIIKDENKKELGSLEQANHRVINKYILPGQVETCQLEMGMTELKPGSVWNTMPCHTHDRRMEVYLYFDIPEDALVMHFMGEPTETRHIIMRNEQAVISPSWSIHSGCGTQAYTFIWGMVGENQDFDDMDDCAMQDLM
;
A
#
# COMPACT_ATOMS: atom_id res chain seq x y z
N MET A 1 5.11 -17.40 -5.16
CA MET A 1 4.59 -16.23 -4.43
C MET A 1 4.40 -16.63 -2.99
N GLU A 2 4.70 -15.78 -2.01
CA GLU A 2 4.35 -16.09 -0.62
C GLU A 2 2.83 -15.98 -0.45
N LEU A 3 2.19 -16.90 0.29
CA LEU A 3 0.74 -16.93 0.48
C LEU A 3 0.41 -16.72 1.96
N ARG A 4 -0.49 -15.77 2.24
CA ARG A 4 -1.08 -15.52 3.56
C ARG A 4 -2.56 -15.88 3.55
N THR A 5 -2.99 -16.70 4.49
CA THR A 5 -4.39 -17.12 4.60
C THR A 5 -5.22 -16.07 5.33
N ALA A 6 -6.54 -16.07 5.10
CA ALA A 6 -7.46 -15.32 5.95
C ALA A 6 -7.54 -15.98 7.34
N CYS A 7 -7.80 -15.17 8.37
CA CYS A 7 -8.00 -15.64 9.74
C CYS A 7 -9.18 -14.92 10.38
N SER A 8 -9.74 -15.54 11.43
CA SER A 8 -10.82 -14.94 12.22
C SER A 8 -10.25 -14.24 13.46
N PRO A 9 -10.95 -13.21 13.99
CA PRO A 9 -10.54 -12.58 15.26
C PRO A 9 -10.55 -13.55 16.44
N LYS A 10 -11.37 -14.62 16.37
CA LYS A 10 -11.41 -15.68 17.40
C LYS A 10 -10.10 -16.46 17.47
N ASP A 11 -9.42 -16.61 16.35
CA ASP A 11 -8.12 -17.30 16.26
C ASP A 11 -6.99 -16.34 16.64
N GLU A 12 -6.98 -15.15 16.01
CA GLU A 12 -5.89 -14.16 16.12
C GLU A 12 -5.64 -13.71 17.56
N LYS A 13 -6.69 -13.55 18.37
CA LYS A 13 -6.52 -13.13 19.78
C LYS A 13 -5.64 -14.06 20.62
N ASN A 14 -5.43 -15.30 20.19
CA ASN A 14 -4.56 -16.27 20.88
C ASN A 14 -3.14 -16.32 20.31
N TYR A 15 -2.83 -15.52 19.28
CA TYR A 15 -1.54 -15.53 18.63
C TYR A 15 -0.47 -14.87 19.50
N ASP A 16 0.69 -15.51 19.58
CA ASP A 16 1.88 -14.89 20.14
C ASP A 16 2.51 -13.92 19.13
N THR A 17 3.54 -13.19 19.58
CA THR A 17 4.26 -12.23 18.75
C THR A 17 4.82 -12.84 17.45
N LYS A 18 5.29 -14.09 17.50
CA LYS A 18 5.87 -14.74 16.32
C LYS A 18 4.77 -15.05 15.32
N ARG A 19 3.65 -15.60 15.78
CA ARG A 19 2.50 -15.95 14.95
C ARG A 19 1.85 -14.74 14.30
N LEU A 20 1.71 -13.62 15.03
CA LEU A 20 1.23 -12.36 14.45
C LEU A 20 2.11 -11.89 13.28
N ARG A 21 3.43 -11.97 13.43
CA ARG A 21 4.37 -11.59 12.37
C ARG A 21 4.28 -12.55 11.17
N GLU A 22 4.25 -13.85 11.43
CA GLU A 22 4.11 -14.87 10.38
C GLU A 22 2.83 -14.75 9.56
N GLU A 23 1.75 -14.20 10.13
CA GLU A 23 0.46 -14.08 9.44
C GLU A 23 0.29 -12.71 8.78
N PHE A 24 0.66 -11.62 9.44
CA PHE A 24 0.30 -10.27 8.98
C PHE A 24 1.47 -9.42 8.50
N LEU A 25 2.67 -9.60 9.06
CA LEU A 25 3.85 -8.83 8.67
C LEU A 25 4.42 -9.37 7.36
N ILE A 26 4.63 -8.45 6.41
CA ILE A 26 5.41 -8.66 5.20
C ILE A 26 6.77 -7.98 5.41
N ASP A 27 7.79 -8.78 5.66
CA ASP A 27 9.16 -8.30 5.79
C ASP A 27 9.98 -8.52 4.52
N ASP A 28 11.17 -7.90 4.50
CA ASP A 28 12.17 -8.14 3.46
C ASP A 28 11.61 -7.84 2.04
N LEU A 29 10.68 -6.89 1.94
CA LEU A 29 9.85 -6.65 0.76
C LEU A 29 10.65 -6.09 -0.44
N PHE A 30 11.71 -5.31 -0.18
CA PHE A 30 12.45 -4.53 -1.17
C PHE A 30 13.83 -5.15 -1.49
N GLN A 31 13.82 -6.35 -2.05
CA GLN A 31 15.05 -7.06 -2.43
C GLN A 31 15.64 -6.55 -3.75
N PRO A 32 16.94 -6.19 -3.79
CA PRO A 32 17.63 -5.82 -5.03
C PRO A 32 17.49 -6.86 -6.14
N ASP A 33 17.19 -6.41 -7.36
CA ASP A 33 17.06 -7.22 -8.57
C ASP A 33 16.00 -8.35 -8.49
N ASP A 34 14.95 -8.13 -7.69
CA ASP A 34 13.86 -9.06 -7.49
C ASP A 34 12.47 -8.39 -7.52
N ILE A 35 11.45 -9.19 -7.86
CA ILE A 35 10.04 -8.85 -7.69
C ILE A 35 9.47 -9.77 -6.60
N LYS A 36 9.33 -9.24 -5.39
CA LYS A 36 8.75 -9.99 -4.26
C LYS A 36 7.26 -9.71 -4.18
N LEU A 37 6.45 -10.76 -4.22
CA LEU A 37 4.99 -10.69 -4.18
C LEU A 37 4.45 -11.60 -3.06
N VAL A 38 3.48 -11.09 -2.32
CA VAL A 38 2.73 -11.77 -1.26
C VAL A 38 1.26 -11.73 -1.61
N TYR A 39 0.65 -12.91 -1.73
CA TYR A 39 -0.78 -13.09 -1.98
C TYR A 39 -1.51 -13.23 -0.64
N SER A 40 -2.43 -12.34 -0.32
CA SER A 40 -3.35 -12.51 0.80
C SER A 40 -4.68 -13.10 0.33
N HIS A 41 -5.22 -14.10 1.02
CA HIS A 41 -6.58 -14.58 0.76
C HIS A 41 -7.66 -13.58 1.21
N ILE A 42 -7.31 -12.55 1.98
CA ILE A 42 -8.20 -11.44 2.32
C ILE A 42 -8.33 -10.56 1.08
N ASP A 43 -9.52 -10.55 0.47
CA ASP A 43 -9.84 -9.92 -0.82
C ASP A 43 -8.93 -10.26 -2.00
N ARG A 44 -8.10 -11.30 -1.87
CA ARG A 44 -7.16 -11.75 -2.90
C ARG A 44 -6.18 -10.66 -3.35
N ILE A 45 -5.91 -9.68 -2.47
CA ILE A 45 -4.92 -8.65 -2.74
C ILE A 45 -3.53 -9.27 -2.84
N ILE A 46 -2.74 -8.79 -3.79
CA ILE A 46 -1.32 -9.08 -3.88
C ILE A 46 -0.57 -7.81 -3.55
N THR A 47 0.32 -7.92 -2.57
CA THR A 47 1.20 -6.83 -2.15
C THR A 47 2.64 -7.20 -2.47
N GLY A 48 3.43 -6.26 -2.94
CA GLY A 48 4.77 -6.57 -3.38
C GLY A 48 5.67 -5.38 -3.57
N SER A 49 6.87 -5.66 -4.05
CA SER A 49 7.70 -4.64 -4.67
C SER A 49 8.48 -5.17 -5.87
N ALA A 50 8.96 -4.24 -6.69
CA ALA A 50 9.99 -4.49 -7.69
C ALA A 50 11.13 -3.50 -7.47
N VAL A 51 12.36 -4.00 -7.28
CA VAL A 51 13.55 -3.18 -7.03
C VAL A 51 14.63 -3.47 -8.09
N PRO A 52 14.49 -2.93 -9.31
CA PRO A 52 15.50 -3.13 -10.35
C PRO A 52 16.79 -2.39 -10.00
N VAL A 53 17.94 -3.05 -9.97
CA VAL A 53 19.24 -2.40 -9.71
C VAL A 53 20.14 -2.55 -10.91
N ASN A 54 20.47 -3.78 -11.29
CA ASN A 54 21.41 -4.09 -12.37
C ASN A 54 20.71 -4.62 -13.63
N LYS A 55 19.43 -5.01 -13.53
CA LYS A 55 18.66 -5.56 -14.65
C LYS A 55 17.22 -5.06 -14.66
N GLU A 56 16.62 -5.11 -15.84
CA GLU A 56 15.17 -4.98 -15.97
C GLU A 56 14.48 -6.17 -15.32
N LEU A 57 13.41 -5.91 -14.56
CA LEU A 57 12.58 -6.93 -13.92
C LEU A 57 11.26 -7.04 -14.66
N LYS A 58 10.94 -8.23 -15.16
CA LYS A 58 9.67 -8.50 -15.85
C LYS A 58 8.66 -9.10 -14.89
N LEU A 59 7.46 -8.56 -14.87
CA LEU A 59 6.36 -9.09 -14.08
C LEU A 59 5.74 -10.29 -14.80
N THR A 60 5.86 -11.46 -14.21
CA THR A 60 5.28 -12.70 -14.74
C THR A 60 4.05 -13.10 -13.93
N ALA A 61 3.11 -13.81 -14.55
CA ALA A 61 2.07 -14.50 -13.80
C ALA A 61 2.71 -15.62 -12.96
N GLY A 62 2.46 -15.64 -11.65
CA GLY A 62 2.76 -16.80 -10.82
C GLY A 62 1.75 -17.93 -11.05
N ASP A 63 2.15 -19.17 -10.78
CA ASP A 63 1.29 -20.35 -10.90
C ASP A 63 0.00 -20.25 -10.07
N GLU A 64 0.08 -19.50 -8.95
CA GLU A 64 -1.03 -19.25 -8.03
C GLU A 64 -2.20 -18.49 -8.68
N LEU A 65 -1.93 -17.74 -9.75
CA LEU A 65 -2.95 -16.96 -10.46
C LEU A 65 -3.72 -17.76 -11.50
N ARG A 66 -3.15 -18.86 -12.01
CA ARG A 66 -3.71 -19.63 -13.13
C ARG A 66 -4.14 -18.72 -14.30
N ALA A 67 -3.30 -17.74 -14.62
CA ALA A 67 -3.52 -16.75 -15.65
C ALA A 67 -2.37 -16.77 -16.67
N GLU A 68 -2.64 -16.34 -17.90
CA GLU A 68 -1.62 -16.28 -18.96
C GLU A 68 -0.60 -15.15 -18.73
N TYR A 69 -1.04 -14.07 -18.07
CA TYR A 69 -0.22 -12.92 -17.68
C TYR A 69 -0.82 -12.26 -16.44
N PHE A 70 -0.01 -11.49 -15.71
CA PHE A 70 -0.31 -11.08 -14.34
C PHE A 70 -1.63 -10.29 -14.21
N LEU A 71 -1.89 -9.33 -15.12
CA LEU A 71 -3.09 -8.49 -15.10
C LEU A 71 -4.23 -8.96 -16.00
N GLN A 72 -4.27 -10.24 -16.39
CA GLN A 72 -5.37 -10.77 -17.22
C GLN A 72 -6.76 -10.54 -16.60
N ARG A 73 -6.83 -10.58 -15.27
CA ARG A 73 -8.07 -10.39 -14.48
C ARG A 73 -7.81 -9.57 -13.21
N ARG A 74 -6.82 -8.68 -13.25
CA ARG A 74 -6.38 -7.88 -12.12
C ARG A 74 -6.08 -6.46 -12.55
N GLU A 75 -6.21 -5.53 -11.63
CA GLU A 75 -5.68 -4.17 -11.73
C GLU A 75 -4.49 -4.01 -10.78
N MET A 76 -3.68 -2.97 -10.99
CA MET A 76 -2.49 -2.76 -10.17
C MET A 76 -2.21 -1.27 -9.95
N GLY A 77 -1.98 -0.91 -8.69
CA GLY A 77 -1.43 0.37 -8.29
C GLY A 77 0.04 0.20 -7.93
N VAL A 78 0.85 1.17 -8.33
CA VAL A 78 2.29 1.22 -8.05
C VAL A 78 2.63 2.58 -7.48
N ILE A 79 3.47 2.65 -6.45
CA ILE A 79 4.06 3.91 -5.96
C ILE A 79 5.56 3.72 -5.81
N ASN A 80 6.35 4.60 -6.43
CA ASN A 80 7.80 4.56 -6.29
C ASN A 80 8.25 5.29 -5.02
N ILE A 81 8.91 4.57 -4.11
CA ILE A 81 9.48 5.12 -2.87
C ILE A 81 11.01 5.26 -2.92
N GLY A 82 11.63 4.94 -4.07
CA GLY A 82 13.07 5.00 -4.28
C GLY A 82 13.51 6.09 -5.26
N GLY A 83 14.65 5.90 -5.91
CA GLY A 83 15.12 6.80 -6.96
C GLY A 83 14.30 6.71 -8.25
N ALA A 84 14.62 7.55 -9.24
CA ALA A 84 13.88 7.60 -10.49
C ALA A 84 13.96 6.27 -11.27
N GLY A 85 12.81 5.81 -11.76
CA GLY A 85 12.73 4.58 -12.55
C GLY A 85 11.83 4.70 -13.76
N VAL A 86 11.70 3.57 -14.46
CA VAL A 86 10.88 3.43 -15.65
C VAL A 86 10.00 2.19 -15.50
N ILE A 87 8.70 2.35 -15.77
CA ILE A 87 7.77 1.23 -15.94
C ILE A 87 7.44 1.14 -17.43
N THR A 88 7.68 -0.01 -18.04
CA THR A 88 7.29 -0.28 -19.44
C THR A 88 6.05 -1.16 -19.44
N ILE A 89 5.01 -0.76 -20.17
CA ILE A 89 3.74 -1.49 -20.27
C ILE A 89 3.40 -1.63 -21.74
N ASP A 90 3.37 -2.87 -22.23
CA ASP A 90 3.03 -3.21 -23.62
C ASP A 90 3.85 -2.37 -24.63
N GLY A 91 5.13 -2.13 -24.30
CA GLY A 91 6.09 -1.35 -25.10
C GLY A 91 6.09 0.16 -24.83
N LYS A 92 5.11 0.72 -24.12
CA LYS A 92 5.09 2.14 -23.74
C LYS A 92 5.86 2.37 -22.44
N LYS A 93 6.80 3.30 -22.45
CA LYS A 93 7.63 3.67 -21.28
C LYS A 93 7.01 4.82 -20.51
N TYR A 94 7.03 4.70 -19.19
CA TYR A 94 6.61 5.73 -18.25
C TYR A 94 7.76 6.02 -17.29
N ASP A 95 8.18 7.27 -17.25
CA ASP A 95 9.11 7.75 -16.23
C ASP A 95 8.34 7.93 -14.92
N VAL A 96 8.77 7.22 -13.88
CA VAL A 96 8.12 7.22 -12.57
C VAL A 96 9.16 7.62 -11.53
N ASP A 97 9.09 8.87 -11.13
CA ASP A 97 10.03 9.45 -10.15
C ASP A 97 9.64 9.15 -8.70
N TYR A 98 10.48 9.55 -7.75
CA TYR A 98 10.19 9.41 -6.32
C TYR A 98 8.83 10.02 -5.96
N LYS A 99 8.02 9.26 -5.20
CA LYS A 99 6.64 9.61 -4.80
C LYS A 99 5.69 9.84 -5.97
N GLN A 100 6.00 9.38 -7.18
CA GLN A 100 5.00 9.24 -8.23
C GLN A 100 4.34 7.87 -8.14
N GLY A 101 3.05 7.83 -8.49
CA GLY A 101 2.28 6.61 -8.53
C GLY A 101 1.87 6.26 -9.95
N MET A 102 1.30 5.09 -10.14
CA MET A 102 0.77 4.63 -11.41
C MET A 102 -0.39 3.68 -11.17
N TYR A 103 -1.46 3.83 -11.94
CA TYR A 103 -2.50 2.82 -12.05
C TYR A 103 -2.35 2.10 -13.39
N ILE A 104 -2.43 0.77 -13.35
CA ILE A 104 -2.33 -0.11 -14.51
C ILE A 104 -3.60 -0.95 -14.57
N GLY A 105 -4.37 -0.74 -15.64
CA GLY A 105 -5.65 -1.38 -15.82
C GLY A 105 -5.56 -2.86 -16.17
N MET A 106 -6.67 -3.57 -15.94
CA MET A 106 -6.84 -4.96 -16.38
C MET A 106 -6.59 -5.13 -17.87
N GLY A 107 -5.82 -6.16 -18.23
CA GLY A 107 -5.52 -6.55 -19.61
C GLY A 107 -4.11 -6.20 -20.08
N SER A 108 -3.37 -5.36 -19.36
CA SER A 108 -1.96 -5.11 -19.67
C SER A 108 -1.12 -6.37 -19.50
N ARG A 109 -0.29 -6.70 -20.50
CA ARG A 109 0.33 -8.02 -20.63
C ARG A 109 1.81 -7.99 -20.26
N ASP A 110 2.57 -7.15 -20.94
CA ASP A 110 4.02 -7.11 -20.83
C ASP A 110 4.44 -5.91 -19.96
N ILE A 111 4.69 -6.18 -18.68
CA ILE A 111 5.07 -5.15 -17.70
C ILE A 111 6.49 -5.39 -17.23
N SER A 112 7.33 -4.36 -17.29
CA SER A 112 8.70 -4.39 -16.78
C SER A 112 9.08 -3.14 -15.99
N PHE A 113 10.02 -3.31 -15.07
CA PHE A 113 10.52 -2.27 -14.17
C PHE A 113 12.03 -2.11 -14.37
N ALA A 114 12.50 -0.87 -14.44
CA ALA A 114 13.92 -0.53 -14.50
C ALA A 114 14.23 0.71 -13.65
N SER A 115 15.48 0.81 -13.17
CA SER A 115 15.99 2.03 -12.53
C SER A 115 16.75 2.88 -13.53
N LYS A 116 16.68 4.21 -13.39
CA LYS A 116 17.50 5.13 -14.19
C LYS A 116 18.94 5.21 -13.68
N ASP A 117 19.15 4.97 -12.39
CA ASP A 117 20.45 4.96 -11.72
C ASP A 117 20.54 3.76 -10.78
N SER A 118 21.49 2.85 -11.00
CA SER A 118 21.67 1.67 -10.16
C SER A 118 22.23 2.00 -8.76
N ALA A 119 22.88 3.16 -8.60
CA ALA A 119 23.34 3.63 -7.29
C ALA A 119 22.19 4.19 -6.43
N LYS A 120 21.07 4.54 -7.06
CA LYS A 120 19.85 5.04 -6.41
C LYS A 120 18.63 4.34 -7.03
N PRO A 121 18.46 3.03 -6.79
CA PRO A 121 17.44 2.27 -7.48
C PRO A 121 16.04 2.76 -7.12
N ALA A 122 15.15 2.68 -8.10
CA ALA A 122 13.71 2.77 -7.89
C ALA A 122 13.24 1.61 -7.01
N LYS A 123 12.25 1.90 -6.17
CA LYS A 123 11.61 0.94 -5.27
C LYS A 123 10.12 1.02 -5.50
N PHE A 124 9.63 0.20 -6.43
CA PHE A 124 8.23 0.21 -6.83
C PHE A 124 7.41 -0.63 -5.86
N TYR A 125 6.66 -0.01 -4.95
CA TYR A 125 5.67 -0.70 -4.12
C TYR A 125 4.41 -0.99 -4.92
N ILE A 126 3.86 -2.19 -4.80
CA ILE A 126 2.79 -2.72 -5.64
C ILE A 126 1.63 -3.20 -4.77
N ASN A 127 0.40 -2.77 -5.09
CA ASN A 127 -0.83 -3.47 -4.71
C ASN A 127 -1.63 -3.86 -5.95
N SER A 128 -2.08 -5.11 -6.01
CA SER A 128 -2.90 -5.61 -7.11
C SER A 128 -4.13 -6.35 -6.61
N ALA A 129 -5.29 -6.03 -7.19
CA ALA A 129 -6.59 -6.57 -6.82
C ALA A 129 -7.24 -7.25 -8.04
N PRO A 130 -8.15 -8.22 -7.85
CA PRO A 130 -9.01 -8.69 -8.92
C PRO A 130 -9.76 -7.54 -9.60
N ALA A 131 -9.88 -7.60 -10.92
CA ALA A 131 -10.61 -6.60 -11.69
C ALA A 131 -11.53 -7.27 -12.70
N HIS A 132 -12.65 -6.62 -12.99
CA HIS A 132 -13.69 -7.14 -13.90
C HIS A 132 -13.99 -6.17 -15.04
N LYS A 133 -13.35 -4.99 -15.02
CA LYS A 133 -13.45 -3.96 -16.03
C LYS A 133 -12.06 -3.37 -16.26
N THR A 134 -11.74 -3.10 -17.52
CA THR A 134 -10.52 -2.37 -17.87
C THR A 134 -10.79 -0.87 -17.69
N TYR A 135 -9.94 -0.22 -16.91
CA TYR A 135 -9.83 1.23 -16.84
C TYR A 135 -8.49 1.71 -17.42
N PRO A 136 -8.37 2.98 -17.83
CA PRO A 136 -7.15 3.48 -18.47
C PRO A 136 -5.94 3.46 -17.55
N THR A 137 -4.80 2.99 -18.07
CA THR A 137 -3.49 3.08 -17.40
C THR A 137 -3.02 4.53 -17.35
N VAL A 138 -2.72 5.04 -16.15
CA VAL A 138 -2.33 6.44 -15.92
C VAL A 138 -1.15 6.56 -14.97
N LEU A 139 -0.23 7.49 -15.27
CA LEU A 139 0.79 7.97 -14.35
C LEU A 139 0.17 9.00 -13.41
N ILE A 140 0.44 8.90 -12.12
CA ILE A 140 -0.12 9.78 -11.09
C ILE A 140 1.01 10.61 -10.49
N LYS A 141 0.90 11.93 -10.58
CA LYS A 141 1.86 12.89 -10.01
C LYS A 141 1.16 13.73 -8.94
N ARG A 142 1.89 14.14 -7.89
CA ARG A 142 1.36 15.05 -6.87
C ARG A 142 1.15 16.47 -7.40
N GLU A 143 2.03 16.88 -8.30
CA GLU A 143 2.12 18.22 -8.86
C GLU A 143 2.52 18.13 -10.34
N GLY A 144 2.26 19.22 -11.09
CA GLY A 144 2.53 19.31 -12.51
C GLY A 144 1.29 19.68 -13.31
N THR A 145 1.32 19.40 -14.60
CA THR A 145 0.22 19.68 -15.53
C THR A 145 -0.42 18.37 -15.96
N PRO A 146 -1.76 18.23 -15.90
CA PRO A 146 -2.46 17.08 -16.47
C PRO A 146 -2.19 16.98 -17.98
N GLU A 147 -1.96 15.78 -18.46
CA GLU A 147 -1.77 15.47 -19.88
C GLU A 147 -2.28 14.06 -20.17
N GLU A 148 -2.29 13.63 -21.43
CA GLU A 148 -2.83 12.32 -21.79
C GLU A 148 -2.07 11.19 -21.07
N GLY A 149 -2.81 10.40 -20.28
CA GLY A 149 -2.23 9.33 -19.48
C GLY A 149 -1.48 9.81 -18.22
N VAL A 150 -1.62 11.07 -17.84
CA VAL A 150 -1.05 11.64 -16.60
C VAL A 150 -2.13 12.35 -15.80
N VAL A 151 -2.35 11.88 -14.57
CA VAL A 151 -3.26 12.46 -13.59
C VAL A 151 -2.46 13.21 -12.54
N ILE A 152 -2.89 14.43 -12.23
CA ILE A 152 -2.36 15.18 -11.08
C ILE A 152 -3.32 14.99 -9.92
N ILE A 153 -2.80 14.68 -8.73
CA ILE A 153 -3.62 14.55 -7.53
C ILE A 153 -4.36 15.87 -7.30
N LYS A 154 -5.68 15.80 -7.24
CA LYS A 154 -6.55 16.96 -7.05
C LYS A 154 -6.36 17.55 -5.66
N ASP A 155 -6.57 18.85 -5.52
CA ASP A 155 -6.36 19.52 -4.24
C ASP A 155 -7.33 19.04 -3.15
N GLU A 156 -8.57 18.66 -3.50
CA GLU A 156 -9.49 18.05 -2.54
C GLU A 156 -9.01 16.71 -2.00
N ASN A 157 -8.12 16.03 -2.72
CA ASN A 157 -7.51 14.74 -2.38
C ASN A 157 -6.14 14.89 -1.69
N LYS A 158 -5.70 16.12 -1.43
CA LYS A 158 -4.58 16.47 -0.56
C LYS A 158 -5.13 16.99 0.75
N LYS A 159 -4.95 16.25 1.84
CA LYS A 159 -5.48 16.63 3.16
C LYS A 159 -4.36 16.81 4.16
N GLU A 160 -4.25 18.00 4.74
CA GLU A 160 -3.44 18.22 5.93
C GLU A 160 -4.35 18.14 7.16
N LEU A 161 -4.04 17.24 8.09
CA LEU A 161 -4.88 16.90 9.24
C LEU A 161 -4.05 16.80 10.51
N GLY A 162 -4.73 16.86 11.65
CA GLY A 162 -4.13 16.69 12.96
C GLY A 162 -3.36 17.91 13.46
N SER A 163 -2.67 17.74 14.58
CA SER A 163 -1.84 18.79 15.18
C SER A 163 -0.64 18.18 15.93
N LEU A 164 0.32 19.04 16.30
CA LEU A 164 1.49 18.61 17.07
C LEU A 164 1.09 18.17 18.48
N GLU A 165 0.12 18.85 19.10
CA GLU A 165 -0.38 18.55 20.45
C GLU A 165 -1.04 17.17 20.53
N GLN A 166 -1.66 16.73 19.43
CA GLN A 166 -2.23 15.38 19.30
C GLN A 166 -1.21 14.37 18.77
N ALA A 167 0.02 14.80 18.50
CA ALA A 167 1.09 14.02 17.90
C ALA A 167 0.68 13.29 16.60
N ASN A 168 -0.20 13.90 15.80
CA ASN A 168 -0.76 13.28 14.58
C ASN A 168 -0.79 14.25 13.39
N HIS A 169 -0.04 15.35 13.41
CA HIS A 169 0.04 16.30 12.28
C HIS A 169 0.64 15.62 11.05
N ARG A 170 -0.12 15.56 9.96
CA ARG A 170 0.22 14.77 8.77
C ARG A 170 -0.38 15.33 7.49
N VAL A 171 0.23 14.97 6.36
CA VAL A 171 -0.28 15.28 5.02
C VAL A 171 -0.59 13.99 4.29
N ILE A 172 -1.83 13.86 3.83
CA ILE A 172 -2.35 12.73 3.05
C ILE A 172 -2.43 13.15 1.59
N ASN A 173 -1.90 12.32 0.70
CA ASN A 173 -2.05 12.42 -0.74
C ASN A 173 -2.77 11.16 -1.23
N LYS A 174 -4.01 11.28 -1.70
CA LYS A 174 -4.78 10.15 -2.23
C LYS A 174 -4.45 9.95 -3.71
N TYR A 175 -3.78 8.85 -4.05
CA TYR A 175 -3.27 8.60 -5.42
C TYR A 175 -4.36 7.97 -6.29
N ILE A 176 -4.97 6.90 -5.77
CA ILE A 176 -6.02 6.14 -6.45
C ILE A 176 -7.27 6.25 -5.57
N LEU A 177 -8.28 6.95 -6.09
CA LEU A 177 -9.54 7.22 -5.42
C LEU A 177 -10.61 7.48 -6.49
N PRO A 178 -11.87 7.02 -6.30
CA PRO A 178 -12.98 7.35 -7.19
C PRO A 178 -13.09 8.84 -7.50
N GLY A 179 -13.41 9.18 -8.75
CA GLY A 179 -13.50 10.56 -9.23
C GLY A 179 -12.16 11.21 -9.57
N GLN A 180 -11.02 10.55 -9.32
CA GLN A 180 -9.69 10.96 -9.79
C GLN A 180 -9.07 9.90 -10.70
N VAL A 181 -8.99 8.66 -10.22
CA VAL A 181 -8.55 7.50 -10.98
C VAL A 181 -9.61 6.41 -10.81
N GLU A 182 -10.30 6.08 -11.89
CA GLU A 182 -11.33 5.05 -11.88
C GLU A 182 -10.69 3.66 -11.82
N THR A 183 -11.13 2.85 -10.86
CA THR A 183 -10.65 1.47 -10.62
C THR A 183 -11.84 0.54 -10.40
N CYS A 184 -11.59 -0.77 -10.32
CA CYS A 184 -12.64 -1.72 -9.93
C CYS A 184 -12.89 -1.70 -8.42
N GLN A 185 -11.83 -1.70 -7.63
CA GLN A 185 -11.90 -1.72 -6.17
C GLN A 185 -10.65 -1.14 -5.49
N LEU A 186 -9.51 -1.09 -6.19
CA LEU A 186 -8.26 -0.65 -5.59
C LEU A 186 -8.28 0.85 -5.29
N GLU A 187 -7.95 1.20 -4.06
CA GLU A 187 -7.66 2.56 -3.60
C GLU A 187 -6.27 2.60 -2.97
N MET A 188 -5.56 3.71 -3.13
CA MET A 188 -4.21 3.87 -2.58
C MET A 188 -3.93 5.33 -2.24
N GLY A 189 -3.18 5.54 -1.16
CA GLY A 189 -2.65 6.85 -0.82
C GLY A 189 -1.37 6.77 -0.02
N MET A 190 -0.73 7.93 0.13
CA MET A 190 0.49 8.10 0.91
C MET A 190 0.27 9.18 1.95
N THR A 191 0.70 8.92 3.17
CA THR A 191 0.60 9.84 4.29
C THR A 191 1.97 10.07 4.91
N GLU A 192 2.35 11.33 5.04
CA GLU A 192 3.62 11.76 5.62
C GLU A 192 3.36 12.46 6.96
N LEU A 193 3.93 11.93 8.05
CA LEU A 193 3.84 12.56 9.36
C LEU A 193 4.85 13.72 9.44
N LYS A 194 4.42 14.83 10.05
CA LYS A 194 5.31 15.96 10.32
C LYS A 194 6.23 15.64 11.50
N PRO A 195 7.43 16.26 11.58
CA PRO A 195 8.32 16.11 12.73
C PRO A 195 7.60 16.36 14.06
N GLY A 196 7.82 15.48 15.04
CA GLY A 196 7.15 15.51 16.35
C GLY A 196 5.78 14.82 16.38
N SER A 197 5.24 14.38 15.23
CA SER A 197 4.05 13.54 15.18
C SER A 197 4.42 12.08 14.95
N VAL A 198 3.71 11.19 15.64
CA VAL A 198 3.98 9.75 15.65
C VAL A 198 2.75 8.89 15.42
N TRP A 199 1.54 9.44 15.50
CA TRP A 199 0.30 8.70 15.29
C TRP A 199 -0.22 8.84 13.86
N ASN A 200 -0.51 7.70 13.22
CA ASN A 200 -1.48 7.64 12.13
C ASN A 200 -2.83 7.10 12.63
N THR A 201 -3.89 7.29 11.85
CA THR A 201 -5.24 6.70 12.06
C THR A 201 -5.65 6.63 13.54
N MET A 202 -5.62 7.79 14.21
CA MET A 202 -6.02 7.94 15.60
C MET A 202 -6.90 9.20 15.74
N PRO A 203 -8.19 9.08 16.16
CA PRO A 203 -8.89 7.84 16.52
C PRO A 203 -8.95 6.81 15.37
N CYS A 204 -8.97 5.52 15.73
CA CYS A 204 -8.99 4.43 14.76
C CYS A 204 -10.42 4.03 14.38
N HIS A 205 -10.53 3.17 13.38
CA HIS A 205 -11.79 2.64 12.88
C HIS A 205 -11.58 1.21 12.36
N THR A 206 -12.68 0.53 12.06
CA THR A 206 -12.71 -0.70 11.25
C THR A 206 -13.56 -0.47 10.00
N HIS A 207 -13.48 -1.38 9.04
CA HIS A 207 -14.35 -1.36 7.86
C HIS A 207 -14.67 -2.80 7.43
N ASP A 208 -15.84 -3.31 7.82
CA ASP A 208 -16.18 -4.73 7.59
C ASP A 208 -16.28 -5.12 6.09
N ARG A 209 -16.51 -4.13 5.21
CA ARG A 209 -16.66 -4.31 3.76
C ARG A 209 -15.37 -4.17 2.96
N ARG A 210 -14.25 -3.82 3.61
CA ARG A 210 -12.96 -3.55 2.97
C ARG A 210 -11.80 -4.12 3.79
N MET A 211 -10.61 -4.18 3.22
CA MET A 211 -9.38 -4.54 3.91
C MET A 211 -8.26 -3.58 3.49
N GLU A 212 -7.26 -3.41 4.36
CA GLU A 212 -6.14 -2.53 4.07
C GLU A 212 -4.78 -3.23 4.18
N VAL A 213 -3.78 -2.70 3.48
CA VAL A 213 -2.38 -3.06 3.64
C VAL A 213 -1.56 -1.79 3.79
N TYR A 214 -0.76 -1.74 4.86
CA TYR A 214 0.07 -0.58 5.18
C TYR A 214 1.53 -0.90 4.90
N LEU A 215 2.21 -0.07 4.12
CA LEU A 215 3.67 -0.07 3.98
C LEU A 215 4.23 1.12 4.75
N TYR A 216 5.15 0.88 5.69
CA TYR A 216 5.87 1.92 6.41
C TYR A 216 7.27 2.15 5.80
N PHE A 217 7.65 3.39 5.56
CA PHE A 217 8.97 3.77 5.04
C PHE A 217 9.37 5.19 5.47
N ASP A 218 10.56 5.64 5.07
CA ASP A 218 11.20 6.84 5.63
C ASP A 218 11.28 6.78 7.18
N ILE A 219 11.39 5.57 7.75
CA ILE A 219 11.61 5.37 9.19
C ILE A 219 13.13 5.47 9.46
N PRO A 220 13.59 6.33 10.38
CA PRO A 220 15.00 6.37 10.79
C PRO A 220 15.53 5.01 11.24
N GLU A 221 16.82 4.73 11.02
CA GLU A 221 17.43 3.41 11.29
C GLU A 221 17.27 2.94 12.75
N ASP A 222 17.31 3.89 13.70
CA ASP A 222 17.14 3.65 15.14
C ASP A 222 15.68 3.76 15.62
N ALA A 223 14.72 3.97 14.70
CA ALA A 223 13.30 4.09 14.99
C ALA A 223 12.49 2.82 14.67
N LEU A 224 11.25 2.79 15.13
CA LEU A 224 10.26 1.76 14.83
C LEU A 224 8.85 2.36 14.84
N VAL A 225 7.90 1.59 14.29
CA VAL A 225 6.47 1.85 14.45
C VAL A 225 5.83 0.66 15.17
N MET A 226 5.05 0.93 16.21
CA MET A 226 4.12 -0.03 16.78
C MET A 226 2.84 0.04 15.97
N HIS A 227 2.62 -0.92 15.06
CA HIS A 227 1.36 -1.02 14.33
C HIS A 227 0.35 -1.76 15.20
N PHE A 228 -0.73 -1.07 15.56
CA PHE A 228 -1.87 -1.62 16.29
C PHE A 228 -2.86 -2.24 15.32
N MET A 229 -3.29 -3.45 15.68
CA MET A 229 -4.24 -4.29 14.95
C MET A 229 -5.12 -5.05 15.95
N GLY A 230 -6.02 -5.89 15.49
CA GLY A 230 -6.98 -6.61 16.34
C GLY A 230 -8.38 -5.99 16.29
N GLU A 231 -9.37 -6.69 16.86
CA GLU A 231 -10.66 -6.05 17.16
C GLU A 231 -10.44 -4.91 18.17
N PRO A 232 -11.25 -3.83 18.17
CA PRO A 232 -11.07 -2.68 19.07
C PRO A 232 -10.96 -3.05 20.56
N THR A 233 -11.58 -4.16 20.96
CA THR A 233 -11.64 -4.67 22.34
C THR A 233 -10.61 -5.76 22.65
N GLU A 234 -9.73 -6.09 21.71
CA GLU A 234 -8.72 -7.15 21.84
C GLU A 234 -7.48 -6.78 21.02
N THR A 235 -6.96 -5.56 21.22
CA THR A 235 -5.89 -5.06 20.35
C THR A 235 -4.59 -5.83 20.54
N ARG A 236 -3.80 -5.90 19.47
CA ARG A 236 -2.43 -6.44 19.42
C ARG A 236 -1.55 -5.43 18.72
N HIS A 237 -0.25 -5.69 18.73
CA HIS A 237 0.68 -4.87 17.97
C HIS A 237 1.76 -5.69 17.28
N ILE A 238 2.29 -5.12 16.20
CA ILE A 238 3.47 -5.60 15.50
C ILE A 238 4.51 -4.48 15.49
N ILE A 239 5.73 -4.77 15.93
CA ILE A 239 6.87 -3.86 15.76
C ILE A 239 7.30 -3.91 14.29
N MET A 240 7.14 -2.77 13.63
CA MET A 240 7.50 -2.51 12.23
C MET A 240 8.84 -1.76 12.15
N ARG A 241 9.61 -2.07 11.11
CA ARG A 241 10.84 -1.36 10.71
C ARG A 241 10.65 -0.73 9.34
N ASN A 242 11.64 0.07 8.93
CA ASN A 242 11.64 0.71 7.62
C ASN A 242 11.41 -0.32 6.51
N GLU A 243 10.58 0.04 5.52
CA GLU A 243 10.28 -0.75 4.33
C GLU A 243 9.60 -2.11 4.60
N GLN A 244 8.86 -2.21 5.70
CA GLN A 244 7.99 -3.35 6.02
C GLN A 244 6.52 -3.01 5.80
N ALA A 245 5.75 -4.01 5.36
CA ALA A 245 4.31 -3.89 5.18
C ALA A 245 3.52 -4.81 6.13
N VAL A 246 2.25 -4.50 6.35
CA VAL A 246 1.36 -5.27 7.22
C VAL A 246 -0.04 -5.35 6.64
N ILE A 247 -0.62 -6.54 6.66
CA ILE A 247 -1.97 -6.84 6.20
C ILE A 247 -2.95 -6.59 7.36
N SER A 248 -3.97 -5.77 7.15
CA SER A 248 -5.06 -5.54 8.09
C SER A 248 -6.35 -6.19 7.57
N PRO A 249 -6.84 -7.27 8.21
CA PRO A 249 -8.17 -7.82 7.94
C PRO A 249 -9.29 -6.80 8.20
N SER A 250 -10.46 -7.00 7.60
CA SER A 250 -11.63 -6.10 7.69
C SER A 250 -12.11 -5.83 9.13
N TRP A 251 -12.04 -6.85 9.97
CA TRP A 251 -12.44 -6.80 11.38
C TRP A 251 -11.40 -6.12 12.28
N SER A 252 -10.20 -5.83 11.76
CA SER A 252 -9.08 -5.29 12.51
C SER A 252 -9.01 -3.77 12.38
N ILE A 253 -8.67 -3.10 13.48
CA ILE A 253 -8.16 -1.72 13.40
C ILE A 253 -6.82 -1.71 12.66
N HIS A 254 -6.41 -0.53 12.20
CA HIS A 254 -5.10 -0.30 11.60
C HIS A 254 -4.60 1.08 12.03
N SER A 255 -3.88 1.12 13.14
CA SER A 255 -3.27 2.35 13.68
C SER A 255 -1.78 2.12 13.90
N GLY A 256 -1.03 3.19 14.12
CA GLY A 256 0.43 3.15 14.13
C GLY A 256 0.98 4.26 14.99
N CYS A 257 1.88 3.91 15.91
CA CYS A 257 2.63 4.85 16.73
C CYS A 257 4.13 4.68 16.51
N GLY A 258 4.76 5.66 15.91
CA GLY A 258 6.21 5.72 15.70
C GLY A 258 6.98 6.12 16.95
N THR A 259 8.27 5.78 17.01
CA THR A 259 9.20 6.43 17.94
C THR A 259 9.72 7.77 17.38
N GLN A 260 9.56 7.99 16.08
CA GLN A 260 9.87 9.22 15.34
C GLN A 260 8.86 9.36 14.18
N ALA A 261 8.86 10.50 13.48
CA ALA A 261 8.02 10.68 12.30
C ALA A 261 8.44 9.72 11.16
N TYR A 262 7.46 9.31 10.36
CA TYR A 262 7.63 8.36 9.26
C TYR A 262 6.64 8.66 8.12
N THR A 263 6.80 7.96 7.01
CA THR A 263 5.84 7.94 5.90
C THR A 263 5.19 6.57 5.80
N PHE A 264 3.94 6.50 5.36
CA PHE A 264 3.33 5.23 5.00
C PHE A 264 2.47 5.33 3.73
N ILE A 265 2.35 4.21 3.03
CA ILE A 265 1.35 4.00 1.98
C ILE A 265 0.28 3.09 2.55
N TRP A 266 -0.98 3.43 2.30
CA TRP A 266 -2.12 2.55 2.51
C TRP A 266 -2.66 2.12 1.16
N GLY A 267 -3.00 0.85 1.03
CA GLY A 267 -3.73 0.28 -0.09
C GLY A 267 -4.97 -0.42 0.42
N MET A 268 -6.13 -0.11 -0.15
CA MET A 268 -7.44 -0.62 0.27
C MET A 268 -8.15 -1.28 -0.91
N VAL A 269 -8.86 -2.37 -0.62
CA VAL A 269 -9.73 -3.09 -1.56
C VAL A 269 -10.95 -3.61 -0.81
N GLY A 270 -12.02 -3.96 -1.53
CA GLY A 270 -13.21 -4.55 -0.92
C GLY A 270 -14.45 -4.45 -1.81
N GLU A 271 -15.61 -4.58 -1.17
CA GLU A 271 -16.92 -4.55 -1.84
C GLU A 271 -17.27 -3.18 -2.40
N ASN A 272 -16.86 -2.11 -1.72
CA ASN A 272 -17.14 -0.73 -2.10
C ASN A 272 -15.87 0.14 -2.02
N GLN A 273 -15.98 1.35 -2.56
CA GLN A 273 -14.94 2.39 -2.51
C GLN A 273 -15.48 3.66 -1.84
N ASP A 274 -16.47 3.51 -0.96
CA ASP A 274 -16.98 4.62 -0.17
C ASP A 274 -16.02 4.84 0.99
N PHE A 275 -15.15 5.84 0.85
CA PHE A 275 -14.09 6.10 1.83
C PHE A 275 -14.66 6.44 3.22
N ASP A 276 -15.85 7.03 3.29
CA ASP A 276 -16.47 7.45 4.55
C ASP A 276 -17.28 6.33 5.23
N ASP A 277 -17.42 5.18 4.58
CA ASP A 277 -18.14 4.01 5.08
C ASP A 277 -17.30 3.22 6.09
N MET A 278 -17.08 3.78 7.28
CA MET A 278 -16.24 3.23 8.34
C MET A 278 -16.98 3.16 9.69
N ASP A 279 -16.55 2.22 10.54
CA ASP A 279 -17.03 2.07 11.91
C ASP A 279 -16.04 2.72 12.87
N ASP A 280 -16.32 3.96 13.27
CA ASP A 280 -15.49 4.72 14.20
C ASP A 280 -15.37 4.02 15.55
N CYS A 281 -14.13 3.93 16.08
CA CYS A 281 -13.87 3.40 17.42
C CYS A 281 -13.74 4.55 18.42
N ALA A 282 -14.63 4.62 19.40
CA ALA A 282 -14.49 5.59 20.47
C ALA A 282 -13.24 5.26 21.31
N MET A 283 -12.43 6.27 21.62
CA MET A 283 -11.18 6.09 22.37
C MET A 283 -11.36 5.42 23.74
N GLN A 284 -12.55 5.51 24.32
CA GLN A 284 -12.90 4.94 25.63
C GLN A 284 -13.21 3.44 25.56
N ASP A 285 -13.45 2.90 24.35
CA ASP A 285 -13.84 1.52 24.12
C ASP A 285 -12.65 0.63 23.71
N LEU A 286 -11.48 1.23 23.44
CA LEU A 286 -10.25 0.52 23.08
C LEU A 286 -9.65 -0.23 24.28
N MET A 287 -9.29 -1.51 24.08
CA MET A 287 -8.65 -2.37 25.10
C MET A 287 -7.33 -2.97 24.64
#